data_AF-A0A6I6LRM0-F1
#
_entry.id   AF-A0A6I6LRM0-F1
#
_cell.length_a   1.000
_cell.length_b   1.000
_cell.length_c   1.000
_cell.angle_alpha   90.00
_cell.angle_beta   90.00
_cell.angle_gamma   90.00
#
_symmetry.space_group_name_H-M   'P 1'
#
loop_
_entity.id
_entity.type
_entity.pdbx_description
1 polymer ?
#
loop_
_entity_poly.entity_id
_entity_poly.type
_entity_poly.pdbx_seq_one_letter_code
_entity_poly.pdbx_strand_id
1 'polypeptide(L)'
;MINQNETGAVGRHMLRIMVPSALLLWAFVAMGTTGNLSSSLDGRYSSSGQVVLKDGAAMKVSQSLVFTNGRFYSMTHNAPAIVETSGRLERDLLGRASLVVEQGQVHGLKPQNPLDDELLFNLFYGAHKGARITLEQIGACLYGVETQQVYCPDDHPHRG
;
A
#
# COMPACT_ATOMS: atom_id res chain seq x y z
N MET A 1 -64.85 -5.79 -32.50
CA MET A 1 -64.61 -5.29 -31.13
C MET A 1 -63.28 -5.87 -30.66
N ILE A 2 -62.25 -5.05 -30.51
CA ILE A 2 -60.90 -5.48 -30.09
C ILE A 2 -60.79 -5.19 -28.59
N ASN A 3 -60.54 -6.23 -27.79
CA ASN A 3 -60.47 -6.15 -26.33
C ASN A 3 -59.05 -5.67 -25.92
N GLN A 4 -58.93 -4.45 -25.40
CA GLN A 4 -57.66 -3.76 -25.10
C GLN A 4 -57.25 -3.78 -23.60
N ASN A 5 -57.67 -4.74 -22.78
CA ASN A 5 -57.53 -4.61 -21.32
C ASN A 5 -56.49 -5.50 -20.61
N GLU A 6 -55.63 -6.23 -21.34
CA GLU A 6 -54.67 -7.16 -20.70
C GLU A 6 -53.24 -6.61 -20.54
N THR A 7 -52.88 -5.53 -21.25
CA THR A 7 -51.53 -4.97 -21.24
C THR A 7 -51.22 -4.07 -20.03
N GLY A 8 -52.24 -3.56 -19.32
CA GLY A 8 -52.04 -2.63 -18.19
C GLY A 8 -51.70 -3.29 -16.85
N ALA A 9 -52.22 -4.49 -16.59
CA ALA A 9 -52.03 -5.18 -15.30
C ALA A 9 -50.63 -5.82 -15.19
N VAL A 10 -50.14 -6.42 -16.27
CA VAL A 10 -48.82 -7.07 -16.32
C VAL A 10 -47.70 -6.04 -16.16
N GLY A 11 -47.81 -4.87 -16.81
CA GLY A 11 -46.83 -3.79 -16.69
C GLY A 11 -46.72 -3.24 -15.26
N ARG A 12 -47.84 -3.13 -14.54
CA ARG A 12 -47.88 -2.61 -13.16
C ARG A 12 -47.34 -3.61 -12.14
N HIS A 13 -47.49 -4.91 -12.38
CA HIS A 13 -46.88 -5.97 -11.58
C HIS A 13 -45.38 -6.14 -11.87
N MET A 14 -44.95 -6.06 -13.14
CA MET A 14 -43.53 -6.04 -13.50
C MET A 14 -42.82 -4.83 -12.90
N LEU A 15 -43.41 -3.63 -12.95
CA LEU A 15 -42.82 -2.43 -12.35
C LEU A 15 -42.65 -2.57 -10.83
N ARG A 16 -43.60 -3.22 -10.14
CA ARG A 16 -43.54 -3.44 -8.69
C ARG A 16 -42.43 -4.40 -8.25
N ILE A 17 -41.95 -5.27 -9.14
CA ILE A 17 -40.89 -6.25 -8.84
C ILE A 17 -39.53 -5.70 -9.27
N MET A 18 -39.46 -4.94 -10.37
CA MET A 18 -38.21 -4.43 -10.93
C MET A 18 -37.61 -3.28 -10.10
N VAL A 19 -38.45 -2.42 -9.51
CA VAL A 19 -38.01 -1.31 -8.66
C VAL A 19 -37.31 -1.76 -7.37
N PRO A 20 -37.86 -2.68 -6.55
CA PRO A 20 -37.18 -3.11 -5.31
C PRO A 20 -35.93 -3.93 -5.59
N SER A 21 -35.88 -4.69 -6.69
CA SER A 21 -34.68 -5.45 -7.07
C SER A 21 -33.54 -4.54 -7.56
N ALA A 22 -33.85 -3.47 -8.31
CA ALA A 22 -32.87 -2.45 -8.66
C ALA A 22 -32.34 -1.69 -7.43
N LEU A 23 -33.21 -1.39 -6.45
CA LEU A 23 -32.82 -0.76 -5.19
C LEU A 23 -31.95 -1.67 -4.31
N LEU A 24 -32.26 -2.96 -4.24
CA LEU A 24 -31.45 -3.95 -3.52
C LEU A 24 -30.05 -4.10 -4.14
N LEU A 25 -29.95 -4.09 -5.47
CA LEU A 25 -28.66 -4.10 -6.16
C LEU A 25 -27.85 -2.83 -5.85
N TRP A 26 -28.47 -1.66 -5.84
CA TRP A 26 -27.81 -0.41 -5.44
C TRP A 26 -27.39 -0.40 -3.97
N ALA A 27 -28.21 -0.95 -3.07
CA ALA A 27 -27.84 -1.12 -1.66
C ALA A 27 -26.63 -2.03 -1.49
N PHE A 28 -26.56 -3.14 -2.24
CA PHE A 28 -25.42 -4.05 -2.23
C PHE A 28 -24.15 -3.40 -2.78
N VAL A 29 -24.26 -2.61 -3.86
CA VAL A 29 -23.13 -1.85 -4.43
C VAL A 29 -22.66 -0.76 -3.46
N ALA A 30 -23.56 -0.06 -2.77
CA ALA A 30 -23.21 0.95 -1.79
C ALA A 30 -22.59 0.35 -0.51
N MET A 31 -23.02 -0.84 -0.08
CA MET A 31 -22.40 -1.57 1.03
C MET A 31 -21.00 -2.11 0.66
N GLY A 32 -20.76 -2.43 -0.62
CA GLY A 32 -19.45 -2.85 -1.12
C GLY A 32 -18.41 -1.72 -1.24
N THR A 33 -18.84 -0.45 -1.32
CA THR A 33 -17.96 0.70 -1.54
C THR A 33 -17.73 1.58 -0.31
N THR A 34 -18.46 1.37 0.78
CA THR A 34 -18.38 2.18 2.03
C THR A 34 -17.55 1.54 3.14
N GLY A 35 -16.90 0.41 2.87
CA GLY A 35 -15.93 -0.16 3.79
C GLY A 35 -14.76 0.80 3.96
N ASN A 36 -14.62 1.39 5.15
CA ASN A 36 -13.40 2.07 5.58
C ASN A 36 -12.22 1.07 5.57
N LEU A 37 -11.63 0.86 4.39
CA LEU A 37 -10.56 -0.10 4.10
C LEU A 37 -9.18 0.31 4.64
N SER A 38 -9.08 1.43 5.37
CA SER A 38 -7.82 2.05 5.79
C SER A 38 -7.31 1.64 7.18
N SER A 39 -8.14 1.09 8.08
CA SER A 39 -7.78 1.14 9.52
C SER A 39 -6.83 0.05 10.05
N SER A 40 -6.49 -1.00 9.30
CA SER A 40 -5.68 -2.10 9.85
C SER A 40 -4.16 -1.87 9.81
N LEU A 41 -3.68 -0.92 9.01
CA LEU A 41 -2.25 -0.71 8.75
C LEU A 41 -1.75 0.67 9.19
N ASP A 42 -2.64 1.58 9.58
CA ASP A 42 -2.26 2.92 10.03
C ASP A 42 -1.33 2.82 11.25
N GLY A 43 -0.19 3.50 11.19
CA GLY A 43 0.85 3.39 12.21
C GLY A 43 2.24 3.72 11.70
N ARG A 44 3.22 3.59 12.59
CA ARG A 44 4.65 3.76 12.29
C ARG A 44 5.35 2.42 12.41
N TYR A 45 6.20 2.15 11.45
CA TYR A 45 6.98 0.94 11.35
C TYR A 45 8.42 1.31 11.09
N SER A 46 9.34 0.52 11.63
CA SER A 46 10.76 0.68 11.38
C SER A 46 11.43 -0.64 11.07
N SER A 47 12.54 -0.52 10.34
CA SER A 47 13.47 -1.60 10.07
C SER A 47 14.88 -1.09 10.27
N SER A 48 15.74 -1.90 10.86
CA SER A 48 17.16 -1.58 10.93
C SER A 48 17.99 -2.83 10.78
N GLY A 49 19.10 -2.72 10.04
CA GLY A 49 19.98 -3.83 9.72
C GLY A 49 21.36 -3.35 9.32
N GLN A 50 22.18 -4.30 8.89
CA GLN A 50 23.51 -4.04 8.35
C GLN A 50 23.62 -4.74 7.00
N VAL A 51 24.21 -4.04 6.02
CA VAL A 51 24.62 -4.62 4.74
C VAL A 51 26.14 -4.64 4.70
N VAL A 52 26.69 -5.76 4.24
CA VAL A 52 28.13 -5.91 4.01
C VAL A 52 28.42 -5.47 2.58
N LEU A 53 29.26 -4.46 2.43
CA LEU A 53 29.74 -3.94 1.16
C LEU A 53 30.75 -4.92 0.53
N LYS A 54 31.02 -4.77 -0.77
CA LYS A 54 32.01 -5.62 -1.47
C LYS A 54 33.42 -5.54 -0.88
N ASP A 55 33.78 -4.43 -0.25
CA ASP A 55 35.05 -4.23 0.46
C ASP A 55 35.09 -4.90 1.85
N GLY A 56 34.00 -5.55 2.26
CA GLY A 56 33.85 -6.19 3.56
C GLY A 56 33.43 -5.25 4.69
N ALA A 57 33.23 -3.95 4.41
CA ALA A 57 32.74 -3.02 5.41
C ALA A 57 31.25 -3.27 5.72
N ALA A 58 30.88 -3.22 6.99
CA ALA A 58 29.48 -3.29 7.40
C ALA A 58 28.90 -1.88 7.50
N MET A 59 27.78 -1.64 6.81
CA MET A 59 27.07 -0.37 6.83
C MET A 59 25.69 -0.54 7.42
N LYS A 60 25.35 0.32 8.39
CA LYS A 60 24.02 0.35 8.99
C LYS A 60 23.01 0.93 8.00
N VAL A 61 21.90 0.23 7.83
CA VAL A 61 20.73 0.66 7.07
C VAL A 61 19.57 0.78 8.03
N SER A 62 18.86 1.90 7.97
CA SER A 62 17.64 2.09 8.74
C SER A 62 16.54 2.63 7.86
N GLN A 63 15.35 2.09 8.03
CA GLN A 63 14.17 2.45 7.27
C GLN A 63 13.04 2.77 8.22
N SER A 64 12.27 3.78 7.89
CA SER A 64 11.07 4.17 8.60
C SER A 64 9.92 4.27 7.62
N LEU A 65 8.76 3.76 8.00
CA LEU A 65 7.58 3.67 7.17
C LEU A 65 6.38 4.13 7.99
N VAL A 66 5.59 5.04 7.44
CA VAL A 66 4.38 5.56 8.07
C VAL A 66 3.21 5.34 7.16
N PHE A 67 2.15 4.74 7.70
CA PHE A 67 0.86 4.62 7.03
C PHE A 67 -0.12 5.60 7.63
N THR A 68 -0.78 6.36 6.77
CA THR A 68 -1.83 7.27 7.18
C THR A 68 -2.85 7.44 6.05
N ASN A 69 -4.12 7.20 6.34
CA ASN A 69 -5.24 7.46 5.43
C ASN A 69 -5.05 6.82 4.04
N GLY A 70 -4.61 5.56 4.00
CA GLY A 70 -4.36 4.82 2.75
C GLY A 70 -3.15 5.31 1.95
N ARG A 71 -2.28 6.13 2.54
CA ARG A 71 -1.00 6.56 1.96
C ARG A 71 0.16 6.03 2.78
N PHE A 72 1.31 5.87 2.13
CA PHE A 72 2.55 5.54 2.81
C PHE A 72 3.62 6.60 2.54
N TYR A 73 4.48 6.77 3.54
CA TYR A 73 5.67 7.59 3.48
C TYR A 73 6.82 6.78 4.05
N SER A 74 7.87 6.58 3.27
CA SER A 74 9.05 5.81 3.64
C SER A 74 10.29 6.67 3.53
N MET A 75 11.21 6.47 4.47
CA MET A 75 12.53 7.06 4.44
C MET A 75 13.57 6.00 4.79
N THR A 76 14.50 5.76 3.87
CA THR A 76 15.63 4.83 4.00
C THR A 76 16.93 5.61 4.12
N HIS A 77 17.67 5.38 5.20
CA HIS A 77 18.99 5.95 5.44
C HIS A 77 20.06 4.89 5.18
N ASN A 78 20.87 5.12 4.15
CA ASN A 78 21.99 4.30 3.72
C ASN A 78 23.21 5.21 3.59
N ALA A 79 23.83 5.56 4.71
CA ALA A 79 24.86 6.61 4.77
C ALA A 79 25.92 6.45 3.66
N PRO A 80 26.11 7.42 2.75
CA PRO A 80 25.68 8.83 2.82
C PRO A 80 24.32 9.17 2.18
N ALA A 81 23.62 8.21 1.58
CA ALA A 81 22.39 8.44 0.84
C ALA A 81 21.14 8.36 1.73
N ILE A 82 20.14 9.19 1.42
CA ILE A 82 18.79 9.13 2.00
C ILE A 82 17.82 8.96 0.85
N VAL A 83 16.90 8.01 0.97
CA VAL A 83 15.85 7.78 -0.03
C VAL A 83 14.49 7.98 0.60
N GLU A 84 13.75 8.92 0.03
CA GLU A 84 12.38 9.22 0.42
C GLU A 84 11.44 8.69 -0.64
N THR A 85 10.46 7.88 -0.24
CA THR A 85 9.42 7.40 -1.15
C THR A 85 8.05 7.63 -0.55
N SER A 86 7.10 7.98 -1.40
CA SER A 86 5.71 8.13 -1.00
C SER A 86 4.78 7.61 -2.07
N GLY A 87 3.59 7.24 -1.63
CA GLY A 87 2.58 6.76 -2.55
C GLY A 87 1.33 6.29 -1.84
N ARG A 88 0.65 5.34 -2.47
CA ARG A 88 -0.63 4.84 -1.99
C ARG A 88 -0.51 3.39 -1.52
N LEU A 89 -1.27 3.08 -0.48
CA LEU A 89 -1.49 1.75 0.01
C LEU A 89 -2.72 1.20 -0.70
N GLU A 90 -2.53 0.18 -1.53
CA GLU A 90 -3.62 -0.56 -2.15
C GLU A 90 -3.86 -1.86 -1.40
N ARG A 91 -5.09 -2.34 -1.44
CA ARG A 91 -5.43 -3.71 -1.05
C ARG A 91 -6.10 -4.41 -2.22
N ASP A 92 -5.69 -5.65 -2.48
CA ASP A 92 -6.37 -6.47 -3.47
C ASP A 92 -7.70 -7.02 -2.92
N LEU A 93 -8.48 -7.69 -3.78
CA LEU A 93 -9.76 -8.30 -3.41
C LEU A 93 -9.62 -9.40 -2.34
N LEU A 94 -8.41 -9.92 -2.14
CA LEU A 94 -8.06 -10.92 -1.13
C LEU A 94 -7.56 -10.27 0.18
N GLY A 95 -7.53 -8.94 0.25
CA GLY A 95 -7.09 -8.17 1.41
C GLY A 95 -5.58 -7.99 1.55
N ARG A 96 -4.78 -8.48 0.60
CA ARG A 96 -3.31 -8.32 0.61
C ARG A 96 -2.96 -6.87 0.33
N ALA A 97 -2.07 -6.32 1.14
CA ALA A 97 -1.64 -4.94 1.01
C ALA A 97 -0.49 -4.82 -0.01
N SER A 98 -0.46 -3.73 -0.75
CA SER A 98 0.62 -3.39 -1.67
C SER A 98 0.89 -1.89 -1.65
N LEU A 99 2.16 -1.52 -1.58
CA LEU A 99 2.63 -0.14 -1.72
C LEU A 99 2.79 0.17 -3.20
N VAL A 100 2.18 1.24 -3.67
CA VAL A 100 2.39 1.74 -5.04
C VAL A 100 3.14 3.06 -4.95
N VAL A 101 4.40 3.05 -5.38
CA VAL A 101 5.27 4.23 -5.33
C VAL A 101 4.78 5.27 -6.33
N GLU A 102 4.42 6.46 -5.85
CA GLU A 102 4.00 7.58 -6.70
C GLU A 102 5.14 8.59 -6.90
N GLN A 103 5.97 8.77 -5.87
CA GLN A 103 7.13 9.65 -5.85
C GLN A 103 8.28 8.99 -5.10
N GLY A 104 9.50 9.12 -5.63
CA GLY A 104 10.73 8.69 -4.98
C GLY A 104 11.84 9.69 -5.26
N GLN A 105 12.59 10.05 -4.23
CA GLN A 105 13.74 10.95 -4.32
C GLN A 105 14.94 10.34 -3.61
N VAL A 106 16.11 10.48 -4.24
CA VAL A 106 17.39 10.04 -3.67
C VAL A 106 18.23 11.28 -3.40
N HIS A 107 18.60 11.46 -2.15
CA HIS A 107 19.44 12.56 -1.66
C HIS A 107 20.81 12.03 -1.23
N GLY A 108 21.82 12.91 -1.21
CA GLY A 108 23.12 12.61 -0.57
C GLY A 108 24.14 11.84 -1.42
N LEU A 109 23.80 11.44 -2.65
CA LEU A 109 24.77 10.90 -3.61
C LEU A 109 25.73 12.01 -4.04
N LYS A 110 26.95 12.01 -3.49
CA LYS A 110 28.03 12.92 -3.89
C LYS A 110 29.10 12.13 -4.65
N PRO A 111 29.74 12.73 -5.67
CA PRO A 111 30.83 12.07 -6.43
C PRO A 111 32.00 11.59 -5.55
N GLN A 112 32.13 12.17 -4.36
CA GLN A 112 33.25 11.92 -3.42
C GLN A 112 33.00 10.75 -2.48
N ASN A 113 31.80 10.14 -2.51
CA ASN A 113 31.45 9.01 -1.66
C ASN A 113 30.57 8.05 -2.46
N PRO A 114 31.15 7.35 -3.47
CA PRO A 114 30.39 6.48 -4.35
C PRO A 114 29.80 5.33 -3.54
N LEU A 115 28.50 5.14 -3.69
CA LEU A 115 27.79 4.00 -3.13
C LEU A 115 28.07 2.77 -3.99
N ASP A 116 28.20 1.59 -3.39
CA ASP A 116 28.31 0.33 -4.14
C ASP A 116 27.14 0.19 -5.13
N ASP A 117 27.42 -0.26 -6.36
CA ASP A 117 26.44 -0.41 -7.45
C ASP A 117 25.22 -1.23 -7.02
N GLU A 118 25.41 -2.23 -6.17
CA GLU A 118 24.33 -3.09 -5.67
C GLU A 118 23.39 -2.32 -4.73
N LEU A 119 23.95 -1.47 -3.87
CA LEU A 119 23.17 -0.63 -2.99
C LEU A 119 22.51 0.52 -3.76
N LEU A 120 23.20 1.05 -4.76
CA LEU A 120 22.67 2.06 -5.66
C LEU A 120 21.45 1.53 -6.41
N PHE A 121 21.53 0.31 -6.94
CA PHE A 121 20.41 -0.38 -7.58
C PHE A 121 19.22 -0.53 -6.62
N ASN A 122 19.45 -1.02 -5.40
CA ASN A 122 18.40 -1.20 -4.40
C ASN A 122 17.71 0.12 -4.03
N LEU A 123 18.48 1.20 -3.92
CA LEU A 123 17.95 2.54 -3.64
C LEU A 123 17.06 3.06 -4.79
N PHE A 124 17.52 2.93 -6.03
CA PHE A 124 16.76 3.41 -7.18
C PHE A 124 15.54 2.54 -7.49
N TYR A 125 15.64 1.23 -7.28
CA TYR A 125 14.53 0.31 -7.53
C TYR A 125 13.36 0.58 -6.58
N GLY A 126 13.63 0.74 -5.27
CA GLY A 126 12.59 1.08 -4.29
C GLY A 126 11.98 2.48 -4.47
N ALA A 127 12.71 3.41 -5.08
CA ALA A 127 12.25 4.76 -5.39
C ALA A 127 11.57 4.90 -6.76
N HIS A 128 11.53 3.83 -7.56
CA HIS A 128 11.01 3.92 -8.92
C HIS A 128 9.50 4.16 -8.92
N LYS A 129 9.07 5.21 -9.63
CA LYS A 129 7.64 5.53 -9.78
C LYS A 129 6.91 4.37 -10.46
N GLY A 130 5.82 3.91 -9.85
CA GLY A 130 5.04 2.78 -10.31
C GLY A 130 5.52 1.42 -9.79
N ALA A 131 6.62 1.37 -9.02
CA ALA A 131 7.02 0.17 -8.31
C ALA A 131 5.88 -0.27 -7.36
N ARG A 132 5.63 -1.57 -7.34
CA ARG A 132 4.63 -2.21 -6.47
C ARG A 132 5.36 -3.10 -5.48
N ILE A 133 5.15 -2.88 -4.19
CA ILE A 133 5.74 -3.67 -3.11
C ILE A 133 4.63 -4.34 -2.33
N THR A 134 4.49 -5.65 -2.49
CA THR A 134 3.52 -6.48 -1.78
C THR A 134 3.94 -6.64 -0.33
N LEU A 135 3.00 -6.41 0.59
CA LEU A 135 3.21 -6.56 2.02
C LEU A 135 2.50 -7.82 2.53
N GLU A 136 3.29 -8.74 3.07
CA GLU A 136 2.80 -9.92 3.78
C GLU A 136 2.92 -9.72 5.29
N GLN A 137 1.88 -10.09 6.03
CA GLN A 137 1.92 -9.98 7.49
C GLN A 137 2.62 -11.20 8.08
N ILE A 138 3.68 -10.97 8.85
CA ILE A 138 4.42 -11.99 9.59
C ILE A 138 4.37 -11.64 11.07
N GLY A 139 3.40 -12.22 11.77
CA GLY A 139 3.10 -11.86 13.16
C GLY A 139 2.67 -10.39 13.27
N ALA A 140 3.40 -9.61 14.06
CA ALA A 140 3.17 -8.16 14.19
C ALA A 140 3.85 -7.34 13.07
N CYS A 141 4.81 -7.91 12.35
CA CYS A 141 5.60 -7.20 11.34
C CYS A 141 5.03 -7.40 9.93
N LEU A 142 5.51 -6.58 9.00
CA LEU A 142 5.19 -6.61 7.58
C LEU A 142 6.44 -6.97 6.79
N TYR A 143 6.33 -7.90 5.87
CA TYR A 143 7.40 -8.30 4.96
C TYR A 143 7.10 -7.79 3.56
N GLY A 144 7.97 -6.92 3.04
CA GLY A 144 7.92 -6.44 1.67
C GLY A 144 8.58 -7.45 0.74
N VAL A 145 7.78 -8.19 -0.04
CA VAL A 145 8.24 -9.34 -0.86
C VAL A 145 9.34 -8.94 -1.85
N GLU A 146 9.14 -7.85 -2.58
CA GLU A 146 10.02 -7.37 -3.64
C GLU A 146 11.28 -6.72 -3.09
N THR A 147 11.17 -6.06 -1.93
CA THR A 147 12.30 -5.41 -1.25
C THR A 147 13.04 -6.32 -0.28
N GLN A 148 12.46 -7.47 0.06
CA GLN A 148 12.91 -8.41 1.10
C GLN A 148 13.15 -7.74 2.48
N GLN A 149 12.37 -6.70 2.78
CA GLN A 149 12.52 -5.89 3.98
C GLN A 149 11.42 -6.25 4.98
N VAL A 150 11.80 -6.35 6.26
CA VAL A 150 10.87 -6.57 7.37
C VAL A 150 10.67 -5.26 8.10
N TYR A 151 9.42 -4.80 8.17
CA TYR A 151 8.99 -3.59 8.87
C TYR A 151 8.19 -4.00 10.10
N CYS A 152 8.71 -3.75 11.28
CA CYS A 152 8.00 -4.04 12.51
C CYS A 152 7.35 -2.77 13.06
N PRO A 153 6.16 -2.86 13.66
CA PRO A 153 5.52 -1.72 14.29
C PRO A 153 6.45 -1.16 15.36
N ASP A 154 6.49 0.16 15.47
CA ASP A 154 7.22 0.85 16.53
C ASP A 154 6.49 0.65 17.87
N ASP A 155 6.56 -0.57 18.42
CA ASP A 155 6.14 -0.85 19.80
C ASP A 155 7.16 -0.21 20.74
N HIS A 156 6.97 1.08 21.04
CA HIS A 156 7.60 1.73 22.18
C HIS A 156 6.55 2.02 23.26
N PRO A 157 6.21 1.03 24.12
CA PRO A 157 5.45 1.31 25.33
C PRO A 157 6.26 2.04 26.41
N HIS A 158 7.57 2.28 26.25
CA HIS A 158 8.39 2.98 27.24
C HIS A 158 9.46 3.89 26.61
N ARG A 159 9.09 5.14 26.33
CA ARG A 159 10.03 6.27 26.25
C ARG A 159 9.31 7.53 26.72
N GLY A 160 9.41 7.81 28.02
CA GLY A 160 8.80 8.94 28.72
C GLY A 160 8.58 8.60 30.18
#